data_AF-A0A7X6P0S2-F1
#
_entry.id   AF-A0A7X6P0S2-F1
#
_cell.length_a   1.000
_cell.length_b   1.000
_cell.length_c   1.000
_cell.angle_alpha   90.00
_cell.angle_beta   90.00
_cell.angle_gamma   90.00
#
_symmetry.space_group_name_H-M   'P 1'
#
loop_
_entity.id
_entity.type
_entity.pdbx_description
1 polymer ?
#
loop_
_entity_poly.entity_id
_entity_poly.type
_entity_poly.pdbx_seq_one_letter_code
_entity_poly.pdbx_strand_id
1 'polypeptide(L)'
;MASAEKSELTHQLTTSHSGYELVVTPLLLGLLGLWLDSKLGWTPALTVALAVFGVVGAGASFYLRYRHQMGEATGAVLEHRNAKLAARTDARDAAAAQRAAERAALQAELDAAEAAFHGRTEGQMV
;
A
#
# COMPACT_ATOMS: atom_id res chain seq x y z
N MET A 1 -28.08 -2.86 -6.77
CA MET A 1 -27.43 -1.98 -5.76
C MET A 1 -27.36 -2.62 -4.37
N ALA A 2 -28.38 -3.35 -3.90
CA ALA A 2 -28.35 -4.03 -2.59
C ALA A 2 -27.28 -5.14 -2.37
N SER A 3 -26.76 -5.78 -3.43
CA SER A 3 -25.70 -6.80 -3.27
C SER A 3 -24.30 -6.23 -3.07
N ALA A 4 -24.02 -5.03 -3.59
CA ALA A 4 -22.71 -4.38 -3.40
C ALA A 4 -22.54 -3.95 -1.95
N GLU A 5 -23.59 -3.37 -1.35
CA GLU A 5 -23.63 -2.94 0.05
C GLU A 5 -23.46 -4.13 1.02
N LYS A 6 -24.11 -5.27 0.74
CA LYS A 6 -23.92 -6.50 1.53
C LYS A 6 -22.50 -7.06 1.45
N SER A 7 -21.86 -7.00 0.29
CA SER A 7 -20.48 -7.44 0.11
C SER A 7 -19.51 -6.55 0.88
N GLU A 8 -19.75 -5.24 0.89
CA GLU A 8 -18.94 -4.26 1.59
C GLU A 8 -19.09 -4.37 3.12
N LEU A 9 -20.32 -4.59 3.61
CA LEU A 9 -20.61 -4.89 5.02
C LEU A 9 -19.96 -6.21 5.46
N THR A 10 -19.99 -7.24 4.63
CA THR A 10 -19.36 -8.54 4.93
C THR A 10 -17.83 -8.42 4.97
N HIS A 11 -17.25 -7.62 4.07
CA HIS A 11 -15.82 -7.34 4.06
C HIS A 11 -15.39 -6.52 5.29
N GLN A 12 -16.18 -5.53 5.71
CA GLN A 12 -15.91 -4.75 6.93
C GLN A 12 -16.05 -5.57 8.22
N LEU A 13 -16.97 -6.54 8.26
CA LEU A 13 -17.13 -7.44 9.40
C LEU A 13 -15.96 -8.41 9.56
N THR A 14 -15.42 -8.93 8.45
CA THR A 14 -14.26 -9.84 8.49
C THR A 14 -12.96 -9.11 8.85
N THR A 15 -12.80 -7.84 8.47
CA THR A 15 -11.62 -7.02 8.79
C THR A 15 -11.61 -6.48 10.23
N SER A 16 -12.77 -6.40 10.92
CA SER A 16 -12.89 -5.68 12.20
C SER A 16 -12.67 -6.52 13.47
N HIS A 17 -12.25 -7.78 13.37
CA HIS A 17 -12.23 -8.70 14.53
C HIS A 17 -11.02 -8.57 15.49
N SER A 18 -10.12 -7.60 15.28
CA SER A 18 -8.75 -7.68 15.81
C SER A 18 -8.51 -7.03 17.20
N GLY A 19 -9.50 -6.43 17.86
CA GLY A 19 -9.28 -5.70 19.13
C GLY A 19 -9.41 -6.55 20.39
N TYR A 20 -10.44 -7.40 20.44
CA TYR A 20 -10.86 -8.06 21.68
C TYR A 20 -9.94 -9.22 22.10
N GLU A 21 -9.35 -9.95 21.14
CA GLU A 21 -8.41 -11.04 21.44
C GLU A 21 -7.18 -10.58 22.24
N LEU A 22 -6.76 -9.32 22.06
CA LEU A 22 -5.59 -8.75 22.75
C LEU A 22 -5.78 -8.61 24.25
N VAL A 23 -7.02 -8.39 24.68
CA VAL A 23 -7.33 -8.17 26.09
C VAL A 23 -7.96 -9.42 26.68
N VAL A 24 -8.87 -10.07 25.95
CA VAL A 24 -9.63 -11.24 26.40
C VAL A 24 -8.73 -12.45 26.65
N THR A 25 -7.74 -12.72 25.79
CA THR A 25 -6.83 -13.87 25.97
C THR A 25 -6.00 -13.76 27.24
N PRO A 26 -5.27 -12.64 27.52
CA PRO A 26 -4.56 -12.50 28.78
C PRO A 26 -5.50 -12.35 29.99
N LEU A 27 -6.70 -11.78 29.84
CA LEU A 27 -7.71 -11.76 30.91
C LEU A 27 -8.14 -13.18 31.30
N LEU A 28 -8.47 -14.00 30.32
CA LEU A 28 -8.91 -15.39 30.52
C LEU A 28 -7.78 -16.23 31.13
N LEU A 29 -6.54 -16.05 30.68
CA LEU A 29 -5.39 -16.70 31.28
C LEU A 29 -5.19 -16.26 32.74
N GLY A 30 -5.30 -14.96 33.03
CA GLY A 30 -5.22 -14.43 34.40
C GLY A 30 -6.30 -14.98 35.33
N LEU A 31 -7.55 -15.05 34.85
CA LEU A 31 -8.66 -15.68 35.58
C LEU A 31 -8.44 -17.19 35.79
N LEU A 32 -7.87 -17.88 34.80
CA LEU A 32 -7.56 -19.30 34.92
C LEU A 32 -6.44 -19.55 35.95
N GLY A 33 -5.47 -18.65 36.04
CA GLY A 33 -4.43 -18.67 37.08
C GLY A 33 -4.96 -18.48 38.48
N LEU A 34 -5.84 -17.50 38.68
CA LEU A 34 -6.54 -17.25 39.95
C LEU A 34 -7.35 -18.47 40.39
N TRP A 35 -8.04 -19.14 39.46
CA TRP A 35 -8.81 -20.34 39.75
C TRP A 35 -7.92 -21.52 40.16
N LEU A 36 -6.73 -21.65 39.56
CA LEU A 36 -5.78 -22.71 39.86
C LEU A 36 -5.12 -22.53 41.24
N ASP A 37 -4.77 -21.29 41.61
CA ASP A 37 -4.23 -20.97 42.94
C ASP A 37 -5.25 -21.22 44.06
N SER A 38 -6.54 -20.93 43.81
CA SER A 38 -7.63 -21.21 44.77
C SER A 38 -7.83 -22.70 45.07
N LYS A 39 -7.41 -23.61 44.19
CA LYS A 39 -7.54 -25.07 44.40
C LYS A 39 -6.35 -25.70 45.12
N LEU A 40 -5.16 -25.11 45.04
CA LEU A 40 -3.91 -25.71 45.53
C LEU A 40 -3.43 -25.18 46.89
N GLY A 41 -3.98 -24.06 47.39
CA GLY A 41 -3.74 -23.59 48.76
C GLY A 41 -2.33 -23.06 49.04
N TRP A 42 -1.49 -22.91 48.01
CA TRP A 42 -0.21 -22.20 48.12
C TRP A 42 -0.48 -20.69 48.05
N THR A 43 0.27 -19.90 48.82
CA THR A 43 0.30 -18.42 48.74
C THR A 43 0.27 -17.95 47.28
N PRO A 44 -0.32 -16.78 46.92
CA PRO A 44 -0.80 -16.45 45.58
C PRO A 44 0.32 -16.11 44.57
N ALA A 45 1.41 -16.86 44.61
CA ALA A 45 2.60 -16.67 43.80
C ALA A 45 2.33 -16.99 42.33
N LEU A 46 1.50 -18.02 42.03
CA LEU A 46 1.13 -18.31 40.64
C LEU A 46 0.23 -17.22 40.08
N THR A 47 -0.71 -16.70 40.87
CA THR A 47 -1.56 -15.57 40.51
C THR A 47 -0.72 -14.35 40.15
N VAL A 48 0.25 -13.99 41.01
CA VAL A 48 1.15 -12.85 40.76
C VAL A 48 2.01 -13.11 39.52
N ALA A 49 2.57 -14.31 39.37
CA ALA A 49 3.38 -14.67 38.21
C ALA A 49 2.57 -14.61 36.90
N LEU A 50 1.35 -15.14 36.88
CA LEU A 50 0.47 -15.11 35.71
C LEU A 50 -0.03 -13.70 35.40
N ALA A 51 -0.31 -12.88 36.42
CA ALA A 51 -0.71 -11.49 36.24
C ALA A 51 0.42 -10.67 35.61
N VAL A 52 1.65 -10.80 36.13
CA VAL A 52 2.83 -10.14 35.55
C VAL A 52 3.09 -10.64 34.14
N PHE A 53 3.01 -11.95 33.92
CA PHE A 53 3.17 -12.54 32.59
C PHE A 53 2.11 -12.04 31.60
N GLY A 54 0.86 -11.89 32.03
CA GLY A 54 -0.23 -11.32 31.23
C GLY A 54 0.02 -9.86 30.84
N VAL A 55 0.47 -9.03 31.78
CA VAL A 55 0.82 -7.62 31.51
C VAL A 55 1.99 -7.52 30.53
N VAL A 56 3.05 -8.31 30.73
CA VAL A 56 4.22 -8.34 29.83
C VAL A 56 3.84 -8.86 28.44
N GLY A 57 3.04 -9.92 28.36
CA GLY A 57 2.54 -10.48 27.10
C GLY A 57 1.66 -9.50 26.32
N ALA A 58 0.75 -8.81 27.00
CA ALA A 58 -0.08 -7.77 26.38
C ALA A 58 0.77 -6.60 25.86
N GLY A 59 1.75 -6.15 26.65
CA GLY A 59 2.70 -5.10 26.23
C GLY A 59 3.54 -5.50 25.02
N ALA A 60 4.07 -6.73 25.01
CA ALA A 60 4.84 -7.27 23.88
C ALA A 60 3.98 -7.40 22.61
N SER A 61 2.74 -7.89 22.73
CA SER A 61 1.79 -7.98 21.61
C SER A 61 1.45 -6.60 21.04
N PHE A 62 1.22 -5.62 21.90
CA PHE A 62 0.96 -4.24 21.49
C PHE A 62 2.16 -3.64 20.73
N TYR A 63 3.37 -3.87 21.22
CA TYR A 63 4.60 -3.40 20.56
C TYR A 63 4.82 -4.05 19.19
N LEU A 64 4.66 -5.37 19.08
CA LEU A 64 4.82 -6.09 17.82
C LEU A 64 3.78 -5.64 16.78
N ARG A 65 2.53 -5.44 17.20
CA ARG A 65 1.46 -4.95 16.34
C ARG A 65 1.70 -3.51 15.86
N TYR A 66 2.22 -2.65 16.73
CA TYR A 66 2.63 -1.29 16.34
C TYR A 66 3.73 -1.34 15.28
N ARG A 67 4.73 -2.21 15.46
CA ARG A 67 5.84 -2.36 14.50
C ARG A 67 5.36 -2.89 13.15
N HIS A 68 4.43 -3.84 13.14
CA HIS A 68 3.83 -4.37 11.91
C HIS A 68 3.03 -3.30 11.15
N GLN A 69 2.18 -2.54 11.85
CA GLN A 69 1.40 -1.47 11.23
C GLN A 69 2.26 -0.36 10.61
N MET A 70 3.39 -0.03 11.24
CA MET A 70 4.36 0.93 10.68
C MET A 70 5.01 0.41 9.39
N GLY A 71 5.28 -0.90 9.29
CA GLY A 71 5.80 -1.52 8.09
C GLY A 71 4.80 -1.49 6.93
N GLU A 72 3.54 -1.86 7.19
CA GLU A 72 2.47 -1.87 6.19
C GLU A 72 2.10 -0.47 5.70
N ALA A 73 2.01 0.51 6.61
CA ALA A 73 1.74 1.90 6.26
C ALA A 73 2.85 2.48 5.35
N THR A 74 4.10 2.09 5.60
CA THR A 74 5.22 2.51 4.76
C THR A 74 5.16 1.87 3.37
N GLY A 75 4.83 0.58 3.29
CA GLY A 75 4.67 -0.14 2.02
C GLY A 75 3.58 0.46 1.13
N ALA A 76 2.39 0.71 1.68
CA ALA A 76 1.26 1.26 0.95
C ALA A 76 1.54 2.67 0.38
N VAL A 77 2.24 3.53 1.14
CA VAL A 77 2.64 4.87 0.68
C VAL A 77 3.64 4.78 -0.47
N LEU A 78 4.60 3.86 -0.40
CA LEU A 78 5.61 3.66 -1.44
C LEU A 78 4.98 3.14 -2.73
N GLU A 79 4.07 2.16 -2.64
CA GLU A 79 3.34 1.64 -3.80
C GLU A 79 2.55 2.74 -4.50
N HIS A 80 1.82 3.55 -3.74
CA HIS A 80 1.02 4.64 -4.31
C HIS A 80 1.90 5.73 -4.96
N ARG A 81 3.06 6.03 -4.37
CA ARG A 81 4.04 6.95 -4.97
C ARG A 81 4.66 6.38 -6.25
N ASN A 82 5.05 5.11 -6.24
CA ASN A 82 5.67 4.45 -7.38
C ASN A 82 4.69 4.36 -8.57
N ALA A 83 3.42 4.03 -8.32
CA ALA A 83 2.38 4.03 -9.35
C ALA A 83 2.20 5.43 -9.97
N LYS A 84 2.21 6.47 -9.14
CA LYS A 84 2.11 7.87 -9.62
C LYS A 84 3.34 8.31 -10.42
N LEU A 85 4.52 7.83 -10.05
CA LEU A 85 5.76 8.11 -10.80
C LEU A 85 5.75 7.39 -12.14
N ALA A 86 5.37 6.10 -12.18
CA ALA A 86 5.23 5.33 -13.41
C ALA A 86 4.30 6.04 -14.41
N ALA A 87 3.09 6.42 -13.97
CA ALA A 87 2.13 7.13 -14.81
C ALA A 87 2.67 8.48 -15.35
N ARG A 88 3.50 9.19 -14.58
CA ARG A 88 4.14 10.44 -15.02
C ARG A 88 5.22 10.18 -16.06
N THR A 89 5.98 9.09 -15.90
CA THR A 89 7.00 8.69 -16.86
C THR A 89 6.34 8.29 -18.18
N ASP A 90 5.31 7.45 -18.15
CA ASP A 90 4.56 7.04 -19.35
C ASP A 90 3.98 8.24 -20.11
N ALA A 91 3.40 9.20 -19.38
CA ALA A 91 2.87 10.43 -19.98
C ALA A 91 3.98 11.30 -20.60
N ARG A 92 5.15 11.38 -19.97
CA ARG A 92 6.30 12.12 -20.48
C ARG A 92 6.84 11.49 -21.76
N ASP A 93 6.93 10.17 -21.80
CA ASP A 93 7.45 9.42 -22.94
C ASP A 93 6.50 9.48 -24.13
N ALA A 94 5.19 9.37 -23.87
CA ALA A 94 4.16 9.58 -24.89
C ALA A 94 4.23 10.99 -25.50
N ALA A 95 4.38 12.03 -24.67
CA ALA A 95 4.52 13.41 -25.15
C ALA A 95 5.85 13.63 -25.90
N ALA A 96 6.93 12.95 -25.52
CA ALA A 96 8.19 13.00 -26.24
C ALA A 96 8.08 12.34 -27.63
N ALA A 97 7.40 11.20 -27.71
CA ALA A 97 7.15 10.50 -28.97
C ALA A 97 6.30 11.34 -29.93
N GLN A 98 5.25 12.00 -29.44
CA GLN A 98 4.42 12.90 -30.24
C GLN A 98 5.24 14.07 -30.82
N ARG A 99 6.06 14.72 -29.99
CA ARG A 99 6.92 15.83 -30.45
C ARG A 99 7.97 15.36 -31.46
N ALA A 100 8.48 14.13 -31.31
CA ALA A 100 9.41 13.56 -32.27
C ALA A 100 8.73 13.28 -33.62
N ALA A 101 7.51 12.75 -33.60
CA ALA A 101 6.72 12.51 -34.81
C ALA A 101 6.35 13.81 -35.53
N GLU A 102 5.94 14.84 -34.79
CA GLU A 102 5.63 16.17 -35.33
C GLU A 102 6.87 16.79 -35.99
N ARG A 103 8.04 16.72 -35.33
CA ARG A 103 9.30 17.21 -35.91
C ARG A 103 9.70 16.46 -37.17
N ALA A 104 9.52 15.13 -37.20
CA ALA A 104 9.82 14.33 -38.38
C ALA A 104 8.89 14.69 -39.56
N ALA A 105 7.62 14.96 -39.30
CA ALA A 105 6.67 15.41 -40.33
C ALA A 105 7.05 16.79 -40.89
N LEU A 106 7.33 17.76 -40.00
CA LEU A 106 7.78 19.10 -40.40
C LEU A 106 9.08 19.05 -41.22
N GLN A 107 10.03 18.18 -40.83
CA GLN A 107 11.28 18.02 -41.57
C GLN A 107 11.02 17.47 -42.98
N ALA A 108 10.16 16.46 -43.12
CA ALA A 108 9.81 15.91 -44.42
C ALA A 108 9.11 16.94 -45.34
N GLU A 109 8.28 17.82 -44.77
CA GLU A 109 7.66 18.93 -45.51
C GLU A 109 8.70 19.96 -45.98
N LEU A 110 9.66 20.32 -45.12
CA LEU A 110 10.79 21.20 -45.47
C LEU A 110 11.65 20.61 -46.59
N ASP A 111 12.02 19.33 -46.47
CA ASP A 111 12.84 18.63 -47.47
C ASP A 111 12.12 18.56 -48.84
N ALA A 112 10.81 18.30 -48.84
CA ALA A 112 10.00 18.29 -50.05
C ALA A 112 9.87 19.68 -50.68
N ALA A 113 9.72 20.72 -49.86
CA ALA A 113 9.67 22.11 -50.33
C ALA A 113 11.01 22.56 -50.93
N GLU A 114 12.13 22.17 -50.33
CA GLU A 114 13.49 22.45 -50.82
C GLU A 114 13.73 21.78 -52.18
N ALA A 115 13.35 20.50 -52.32
CA ALA A 115 13.44 19.78 -53.59
C ALA A 115 12.59 20.43 -54.70
N ALA A 116 11.38 20.87 -54.39
CA ALA A 116 10.50 21.56 -55.33
C ALA A 116 11.01 22.95 -55.73
N PHE A 117 11.66 23.67 -54.81
CA PHE A 117 12.29 24.95 -55.09
C PHE A 117 13.47 24.79 -56.05
N HIS A 118 14.36 23.83 -55.79
CA HIS A 118 15.51 23.56 -56.65
C HIS A 118 15.12 23.13 -58.07
N GLY A 119 14.13 22.24 -58.23
CA GLY A 119 13.64 21.85 -59.55
C GLY A 119 13.01 23.01 -60.34
N ARG A 120 12.38 23.98 -59.67
CA ARG A 120 11.81 25.17 -60.31
C ARG A 120 12.88 26.15 -60.79
N THR A 121 13.98 26.29 -60.05
CA THR A 121 15.10 27.17 -60.44
C THR A 121 15.89 26.62 -61.63
N GLU A 122 16.00 25.29 -61.78
CA GLU A 122 16.66 24.68 -62.95
C GLU A 122 15.81 24.82 -64.23
N GLY A 123 14.48 24.74 -64.13
CA GLY A 123 13.56 24.92 -65.25
C GLY A 123 13.41 26.37 -65.77
N GLN A 124 13.95 27.36 -65.07
CA GLN A 124 13.89 28.78 -65.47
C GLN A 124 15.17 29.27 -66.18
N MET A 125 16.21 28.42 -66.27
CA MET A 125 17.48 28.70 -66.95
C MET A 125 17.66 27.96 -68.30
N VAL A 126 16.58 27.36 -68.82
CA VAL A 126 16.50 26.74 -70.16
C VAL A 126 15.48 27.50 -71.00
#